data_AF-A0A0S8IHW1-F1
#
_entry.id   AF-A0A0S8IHW1-F1
#
_cell.length_a   1.000
_cell.length_b   1.000
_cell.length_c   1.000
_cell.angle_alpha   90.00
_cell.angle_beta   90.00
_cell.angle_gamma   90.00
#
_symmetry.space_group_name_H-M   'P 1'
#
loop_
_entity.id
_entity.type
_entity.pdbx_description
1 polymer ?
#
loop_
_entity_poly.entity_id
_entity_poly.type
_entity_poly.pdbx_seq_one_letter_code
_entity_poly.pdbx_strand_id
1 'polypeptide(L)'
;MDKETYTTKLGWFKENERPEALLRVAQDPDLMKIVIAWGSTSPRVRPKLTQLRSECEGDVWEWLWRNTEYSSFSLATRAGVSRYLFEEKLAVLIGNRVLYPDGTVNSFVERYLR
;
A
#
# COMPACT_ATOMS: atom_id res chain seq x y z
N MET A 1 -12.30 -9.40 15.92
CA MET A 1 -12.07 -8.55 14.75
C MET A 1 -12.14 -9.42 13.52
N ASP A 2 -13.02 -9.08 12.60
CA ASP A 2 -13.35 -9.85 11.41
C ASP A 2 -12.75 -9.20 10.14
N LYS A 3 -12.80 -9.94 9.04
CA LYS A 3 -12.39 -9.46 7.71
C LYS A 3 -13.29 -8.33 7.20
N GLU A 4 -14.51 -8.24 7.71
CA GLU A 4 -15.45 -7.17 7.38
C GLU A 4 -14.94 -5.83 7.90
N THR A 5 -14.51 -5.76 9.17
CA THR A 5 -13.85 -4.58 9.76
C THR A 5 -12.66 -4.16 8.92
N TYR A 6 -11.80 -5.10 8.51
CA TYR A 6 -10.65 -4.81 7.64
C TYR A 6 -11.10 -4.14 6.34
N THR A 7 -12.10 -4.71 5.67
CA THR A 7 -12.59 -4.24 4.36
C THR A 7 -13.24 -2.86 4.49
N THR A 8 -14.06 -2.65 5.52
CA THR A 8 -14.72 -1.36 5.80
C THR A 8 -13.70 -0.26 6.08
N LYS A 9 -12.70 -0.54 6.93
CA LYS A 9 -11.64 0.43 7.23
C LYS A 9 -10.81 0.76 5.99
N LEU A 10 -10.45 -0.25 5.19
CA LEU A 10 -9.72 -0.05 3.94
C LEU A 10 -10.54 0.77 2.93
N GLY A 11 -11.83 0.49 2.79
CA GLY A 11 -12.75 1.23 1.92
C GLY A 11 -12.78 2.72 2.23
N TRP A 12 -12.85 3.07 3.52
CA TRP A 12 -12.80 4.47 3.95
C TRP A 12 -11.54 5.21 3.45
N PHE A 13 -10.36 4.59 3.46
CA PHE A 13 -9.13 5.21 2.94
C PHE A 13 -9.14 5.39 1.41
N LYS A 14 -9.88 4.54 0.68
CA LYS A 14 -10.02 4.65 -0.78
C LYS A 14 -11.02 5.73 -1.18
N GLU A 15 -12.09 5.89 -0.39
CA GLU A 15 -13.08 6.96 -0.58
C GLU A 15 -12.50 8.34 -0.25
N ASN A 16 -11.50 8.40 0.62
CA ASN A 16 -10.85 9.63 1.07
C ASN A 16 -9.45 9.85 0.44
N GLU A 17 -9.26 9.31 -0.77
CA GLU A 17 -8.05 9.55 -1.56
C GLU A 17 -7.85 11.04 -1.85
N ARG A 18 -6.57 11.46 -1.88
CA ARG A 18 -6.21 12.83 -2.22
C ARG A 18 -5.19 12.87 -3.36
N PRO A 19 -5.26 13.88 -4.26
CA PRO A 19 -4.40 13.95 -5.44
C PRO A 19 -2.92 14.18 -5.11
N GLU A 20 -2.57 14.64 -3.91
CA GLU A 20 -1.18 14.88 -3.49
C GLU A 20 -0.34 13.59 -3.47
N ALA A 21 -0.97 12.42 -3.34
CA ALA A 21 -0.31 11.13 -3.48
C ALA A 21 0.37 10.97 -4.84
N LEU A 22 -0.21 11.54 -5.90
CA LEU A 22 0.36 11.53 -7.26
C LEU A 22 1.66 12.32 -7.34
N LEU A 23 1.73 13.48 -6.69
CA LEU A 23 2.91 14.35 -6.73
C LEU A 23 4.15 13.65 -6.17
N ARG A 24 3.97 12.69 -5.25
CA ARG A 24 5.06 11.88 -4.69
C ARG A 24 5.63 10.89 -5.68
N VAL A 25 4.79 10.35 -6.58
CA VAL A 25 5.19 9.27 -7.50
C VAL A 25 5.71 9.83 -8.82
N ALA A 26 5.10 10.91 -9.33
CA ALA A 26 5.35 11.41 -10.69
C ALA A 26 6.80 11.89 -10.95
N GLN A 27 7.61 12.06 -9.91
CA GLN A 27 8.99 12.57 -10.02
C GLN A 27 10.07 11.51 -9.74
N ASP A 28 9.68 10.28 -9.41
CA ASP A 28 10.62 9.25 -8.98
C ASP A 28 10.37 7.92 -9.74
N PRO A 29 11.27 7.58 -10.70
CA PRO A 29 11.15 6.37 -11.48
C PRO A 29 11.14 5.08 -10.65
N ASP A 30 11.82 5.06 -9.50
CA ASP A 30 11.86 3.86 -8.65
C ASP A 30 10.56 3.70 -7.86
N LEU A 31 9.94 4.80 -7.42
CA LEU A 31 8.58 4.77 -6.87
C LEU A 31 7.59 4.24 -7.91
N MET A 32 7.66 4.72 -9.16
CA MET A 32 6.79 4.24 -10.24
C MET A 32 6.95 2.72 -10.50
N LYS A 33 8.19 2.22 -10.58
CA LYS A 33 8.45 0.78 -10.77
C LYS A 33 7.82 -0.06 -9.65
N ILE A 34 7.95 0.38 -8.39
CA ILE A 34 7.37 -0.33 -7.25
C ILE A 34 5.85 -0.30 -7.32
N VAL A 35 5.23 0.81 -7.72
CA VAL A 35 3.77 0.91 -7.88
C VAL A 35 3.26 -0.05 -8.95
N ILE A 36 3.92 -0.09 -10.11
CA ILE A 36 3.57 -1.02 -11.19
C ILE A 36 3.72 -2.48 -10.72
N ALA A 37 4.82 -2.78 -10.01
CA ALA A 37 5.04 -4.10 -9.46
C ALA A 37 3.97 -4.47 -8.42
N TRP A 38 3.54 -3.54 -7.57
CA TRP A 38 2.49 -3.76 -6.56
C TRP A 38 1.16 -4.17 -7.20
N GLY A 39 0.72 -3.46 -8.24
CA GLY A 39 -0.52 -3.78 -8.96
C GLY A 39 -0.53 -5.18 -9.61
N SER A 40 0.64 -5.79 -9.80
CA SER A 40 0.78 -7.19 -10.28
C SER A 40 0.85 -8.24 -9.16
N THR A 41 0.75 -7.79 -7.91
CA THR A 41 0.88 -8.63 -6.72
C THR A 41 -0.51 -9.02 -6.22
N SER A 42 -0.61 -10.14 -5.50
CA SER A 42 -1.85 -10.53 -4.82
C SER A 42 -1.58 -10.66 -3.32
N PRO A 43 -1.48 -9.52 -2.60
CA PRO A 43 -1.38 -9.55 -1.15
C PRO A 43 -2.57 -10.28 -0.54
N ARG A 44 -2.35 -10.88 0.63
CA ARG A 44 -3.39 -11.63 1.34
C ARG A 44 -3.62 -11.04 2.71
N VAL A 45 -4.89 -10.90 3.09
CA VAL A 45 -5.25 -10.58 4.47
C VAL A 45 -4.89 -11.78 5.35
N ARG A 46 -4.24 -11.53 6.49
CA ARG A 46 -3.86 -12.56 7.45
C ARG A 46 -5.09 -13.35 7.93
N PRO A 47 -4.99 -14.69 8.12
CA PRO A 47 -6.11 -15.49 8.64
C PRO A 47 -6.56 -15.06 10.03
N LYS A 48 -5.61 -14.63 10.87
CA LYS A 48 -5.84 -14.14 12.23
C LYS A 48 -5.41 -12.69 12.32
N LEU A 49 -6.39 -11.80 12.48
CA LEU A 49 -6.14 -10.37 12.60
C LEU A 49 -5.61 -10.02 13.99
N THR A 50 -4.64 -9.09 14.05
CA THR A 50 -4.20 -8.48 15.30
C THR A 50 -5.27 -7.55 15.85
N GLN A 51 -5.20 -7.21 17.14
CA GLN A 51 -6.07 -6.22 17.73
C GLN A 51 -5.71 -4.81 17.21
N LEU A 52 -6.72 -4.07 16.75
CA LEU A 52 -6.66 -2.63 16.51
C LEU A 52 -6.46 -1.89 17.84
N ARG A 53 -5.44 -1.02 17.90
CA ARG A 53 -5.06 -0.31 19.12
C ARG A 53 -5.97 0.88 19.42
N SER A 54 -6.35 1.63 18.39
CA SER A 54 -7.22 2.78 18.49
C SER A 54 -7.94 3.05 17.16
N GLU A 55 -8.92 3.94 17.19
CA GLU A 55 -9.64 4.43 16.00
C GLU A 55 -8.94 5.63 15.33
N CYS A 56 -7.73 6.00 15.78
CA CYS A 56 -6.94 7.03 15.13
C CYS A 56 -6.57 6.59 13.71
N GLU A 57 -6.71 7.50 12.73
CA GLU A 57 -6.43 7.24 11.32
C GLU A 57 -5.06 6.58 11.08
N GLY A 58 -4.01 7.04 11.77
CA GLY A 58 -2.67 6.47 11.66
C GLY A 58 -2.58 5.03 12.18
N ASP A 59 -3.21 4.74 13.32
CA ASP A 59 -3.22 3.40 13.92
C ASP A 59 -4.03 2.42 13.08
N VAL A 60 -5.16 2.86 12.51
CA VAL A 60 -5.95 2.05 11.58
C VAL A 60 -5.13 1.73 10.33
N TRP A 61 -4.39 2.71 9.79
CA TRP A 61 -3.53 2.49 8.63
C TRP A 61 -2.40 1.50 8.91
N GLU A 62 -1.68 1.66 10.02
CA GLU A 62 -0.64 0.71 10.45
C GLU A 62 -1.23 -0.69 10.64
N TRP A 63 -2.41 -0.76 11.27
CA TRP A 63 -3.11 -2.02 11.51
C TRP A 63 -3.48 -2.75 10.21
N LEU A 64 -3.95 -2.05 9.18
CA LEU A 64 -4.24 -2.66 7.88
C LEU A 64 -2.99 -3.33 7.28
N TRP A 65 -1.86 -2.62 7.27
CA TRP A 65 -0.59 -3.15 6.74
C TRP A 65 -0.03 -4.31 7.56
N ARG A 66 -0.12 -4.25 8.90
CA ARG A 66 0.30 -5.36 9.77
C ARG A 66 -0.51 -6.63 9.53
N ASN A 67 -1.77 -6.49 9.13
CA ASN A 67 -2.68 -7.59 8.84
C ASN A 67 -2.65 -8.06 7.38
N THR A 68 -1.60 -7.68 6.64
CA THR A 68 -1.43 -8.01 5.23
C THR A 68 -0.13 -8.78 5.04
N GLU A 69 -0.19 -9.82 4.22
CA GLU A 69 0.94 -10.65 3.84
C GLU A 69 1.28 -10.43 2.37
N TYR A 70 2.54 -10.10 2.11
CA TYR A 70 3.13 -10.00 0.79
C TYR A 70 4.62 -10.32 0.87
N SER A 71 5.23 -10.70 -0.26
CA SER A 71 6.66 -10.98 -0.34
C SER A 71 7.42 -9.73 -0.77
N SER A 72 8.10 -9.06 0.17
CA SER A 72 8.92 -7.90 -0.15
C SER A 72 10.06 -8.26 -1.12
N PHE A 73 10.65 -9.46 -0.98
CA PHE A 73 11.68 -9.95 -1.90
C PHE A 73 11.17 -10.11 -3.34
N SER A 74 10.03 -10.77 -3.53
CA SER A 74 9.45 -10.95 -4.87
C SER A 74 9.06 -9.62 -5.49
N LEU A 75 8.56 -8.69 -4.68
CA LEU A 75 8.15 -7.37 -5.12
C LEU A 75 9.35 -6.50 -5.52
N ALA A 76 10.42 -6.49 -4.72
CA ALA A 76 11.67 -5.82 -5.04
C ALA A 76 12.30 -6.35 -6.34
N THR A 77 12.29 -7.68 -6.50
CA THR A 77 12.79 -8.36 -7.72
C THR A 77 11.99 -7.94 -8.95
N ARG A 78 10.65 -7.90 -8.86
CA ARG A 78 9.79 -7.45 -9.96
C ARG A 78 9.96 -5.98 -10.29
N ALA A 79 10.14 -5.13 -9.28
CA ALA A 79 10.39 -3.71 -9.46
C ALA A 79 11.78 -3.44 -10.08
N GLY A 80 12.70 -4.41 -10.04
CA GLY A 80 14.08 -4.22 -10.48
C GLY A 80 14.86 -3.23 -9.60
N VAL A 81 14.50 -3.15 -8.31
CA VAL A 81 15.09 -2.22 -7.34
C VAL A 81 15.88 -3.01 -6.30
N SER A 82 17.01 -2.46 -5.83
CA SER A 82 17.78 -3.09 -4.74
C SER A 82 16.92 -3.21 -3.48
N ARG A 83 17.13 -4.25 -2.67
CA ARG A 83 16.30 -4.48 -1.48
C ARG A 83 16.34 -3.32 -0.48
N TYR A 84 17.51 -2.71 -0.29
CA TYR A 84 17.66 -1.56 0.60
C TYR A 84 16.80 -0.37 0.14
N LEU A 85 16.95 0.02 -1.13
CA LEU A 85 16.18 1.12 -1.72
C LEU A 85 14.68 0.79 -1.77
N PHE A 86 14.35 -0.47 -2.01
CA PHE A 86 12.97 -0.95 -2.04
C PHE A 86 12.25 -0.71 -0.71
N GLU A 87 12.84 -1.09 0.43
CA GLU A 87 12.19 -0.93 1.75
C GLU A 87 11.98 0.55 2.10
N GLU A 88 12.96 1.42 1.79
CA GLU A 88 12.85 2.88 1.98
C GLU A 88 11.70 3.46 1.14
N LYS A 89 11.68 3.13 -0.16
CA LYS A 89 10.68 3.63 -1.10
C LYS A 89 9.29 3.07 -0.82
N LEU A 90 9.19 1.80 -0.41
CA LEU A 90 7.93 1.18 -0.03
C LEU A 90 7.32 1.91 1.17
N ALA A 91 8.12 2.24 2.19
CA ALA A 91 7.64 3.02 3.33
C ALA A 91 7.08 4.39 2.91
N VAL A 92 7.72 5.07 1.95
CA VAL A 92 7.22 6.33 1.37
C VAL A 92 5.87 6.11 0.69
N LEU A 93 5.74 5.08 -0.14
CA LEU A 93 4.49 4.80 -0.86
C LEU A 93 3.33 4.45 0.08
N ILE A 94 3.61 3.66 1.12
CA ILE A 94 2.64 3.29 2.16
C ILE A 94 2.23 4.53 2.96
N GLY A 95 3.20 5.31 3.43
CA GLY A 95 2.95 6.51 4.24
C GLY A 95 2.15 7.59 3.51
N ASN A 96 2.34 7.70 2.19
CA ASN A 96 1.62 8.64 1.34
C ASN A 96 0.34 8.06 0.71
N ARG A 97 -0.12 6.87 1.16
CA ARG A 97 -1.35 6.22 0.68
C ARG A 97 -1.40 6.03 -0.84
N VAL A 98 -0.23 5.76 -1.42
CA VAL A 98 -0.12 5.41 -2.84
C VAL A 98 -0.48 3.94 -3.05
N LEU A 99 0.01 3.07 -2.17
CA LEU A 99 -0.31 1.64 -2.21
C LEU A 99 -1.38 1.33 -1.17
N TYR A 100 -2.24 0.37 -1.51
CA TYR A 100 -3.20 -0.21 -0.59
C TYR A 100 -2.88 -1.68 -0.32
N PRO A 101 -3.14 -2.14 0.91
CA PRO A 101 -2.74 -3.47 1.35
C PRO A 101 -3.50 -4.62 0.65
N ASP A 102 -4.57 -4.35 -0.09
CA ASP A 102 -5.25 -5.35 -0.92
C ASP A 102 -4.71 -5.48 -2.34
N GLY A 103 -3.56 -4.85 -2.63
CA GLY A 103 -2.92 -4.92 -3.94
C GLY A 103 -3.34 -3.81 -4.90
N THR A 104 -4.32 -2.98 -4.52
CA THR A 104 -4.68 -1.82 -5.34
C THR A 104 -3.72 -0.65 -5.11
N VAL A 105 -3.82 0.34 -6.00
CA VAL A 105 -3.08 1.59 -5.97
C VAL A 105 -4.10 2.72 -5.88
N ASN A 106 -3.68 3.85 -5.33
CA ASN A 106 -4.43 5.10 -5.37
C ASN A 106 -4.94 5.44 -6.77
N SER A 107 -6.22 5.81 -6.89
CA SER A 107 -6.87 6.01 -8.18
C SER A 107 -6.27 7.16 -9.00
N PHE A 108 -5.71 8.18 -8.37
CA PHE A 108 -5.03 9.27 -9.08
C PHE A 108 -3.69 8.80 -9.67
N VAL A 109 -2.96 7.99 -8.92
CA VAL A 109 -1.70 7.38 -9.38
C VAL A 109 -1.97 6.33 -10.46
N GLU A 110 -2.98 5.48 -10.26
CA GLU A 110 -3.39 4.49 -11.26
C GLU A 110 -3.77 5.16 -12.59
N ARG A 111 -4.55 6.25 -12.55
CA ARG A 111 -4.91 7.02 -13.74
C ARG A 111 -3.73 7.68 -14.44
N TYR A 112 -2.68 8.05 -13.69
CA TYR A 112 -1.48 8.65 -14.26
C TYR A 112 -0.56 7.63 -14.95
N LEU A 113 -0.56 6.38 -14.49
CA LEU A 113 0.29 5.31 -15.03
C LEU A 113 -0.33 4.58 -16.23
N ARG A 114 -1.60 4.83 -16.55
CA ARG A 114 -2.31 4.30 -17.73
C ARG A 114 -2.26 5.28 -18.88
#